data_AF-A0A9N9LW14-F1
#
_entry.id   AF-A0A9N9LW14-F1
#
_cell.length_a   1.000
_cell.length_b   1.000
_cell.length_c   1.000
_cell.angle_alpha   90.00
_cell.angle_beta   90.00
_cell.angle_gamma   90.00
#
_symmetry.space_group_name_H-M   'P 1'
#
loop_
_entity.id
_entity.type
_entity.pdbx_description
1 polymer ?
#
loop_
_entity_poly.entity_id
_entity_poly.type
_entity_poly.pdbx_seq_one_letter_code
_entity_poly.pdbx_strand_id
1 'polypeptide(L)'
;MSRTISNRLLAQLPRASARGIRLFSQSASRGAEDGSRTVPPTTEEALMPRSPSLNPAANTESLQVQPADSPPNRLARHFGNFVSTTQRQRRNELSTNFASDGSVTYNQPTAEAVTEPHHFHIIASRHNTHITVTNPKRNPIISLSCGNLGFRHSARKHYDSAYQLATFVMQRMQDRGINSQIKELEVVLRGFGAGREAVTKALLGLEGKNLRHKIVKVADATRLKFGGTRSPKPRRLG
;
A
#
# COMPACT_ATOMS: atom_id res chain seq x y z
N MET A 1 -83.51 15.58 -3.42
CA MET A 1 -84.08 14.21 -3.35
C MET A 1 -82.96 13.23 -3.70
N SER A 2 -82.18 12.77 -2.72
CA SER A 2 -82.28 11.48 -2.01
C SER A 2 -81.56 10.31 -2.70
N ARG A 3 -80.41 9.93 -2.10
CA ARG A 3 -79.83 8.59 -1.81
C ARG A 3 -79.75 7.57 -2.97
N THR A 4 -78.63 6.86 -3.17
CA THR A 4 -78.26 5.70 -2.33
C THR A 4 -76.79 5.29 -2.53
N ILE A 5 -76.15 4.95 -1.41
CA ILE A 5 -74.81 4.40 -1.24
C ILE A 5 -74.86 2.87 -1.39
N SER A 6 -73.89 2.25 -2.06
CA SER A 6 -73.64 0.82 -1.94
C SER A 6 -72.15 0.49 -1.87
N ASN A 7 -71.76 0.08 -0.67
CA ASN A 7 -70.46 -0.48 -0.29
C ASN A 7 -70.12 -1.72 -1.12
N ARG A 8 -68.88 -1.81 -1.63
CA ARG A 8 -68.28 -3.08 -2.03
C ARG A 8 -67.05 -3.36 -1.16
N LEU A 9 -67.22 -4.39 -0.33
CA LEU A 9 -66.25 -4.97 0.59
C LEU A 9 -64.92 -5.31 -0.10
N LEU A 10 -63.83 -4.73 0.41
CA LEU A 10 -62.46 -5.20 0.18
C LEU A 10 -62.20 -6.40 1.10
N ALA A 11 -61.94 -7.57 0.51
CA ALA A 11 -61.47 -8.74 1.24
C ALA A 11 -60.06 -8.48 1.78
N GLN A 12 -59.93 -8.48 3.10
CA GLN A 12 -58.66 -8.37 3.83
C GLN A 12 -57.94 -9.73 3.78
N LEU A 13 -56.77 -9.77 3.14
CA LEU A 13 -55.84 -10.91 3.23
C LEU A 13 -55.02 -10.80 4.54
N PRO A 14 -54.85 -11.87 5.32
CA PRO A 14 -54.12 -11.82 6.58
C PRO A 14 -52.61 -11.62 6.37
N ARG A 15 -52.06 -10.62 7.06
CA ARG A 15 -50.62 -10.37 7.19
C ARG A 15 -49.97 -11.45 8.06
N ALA A 16 -49.22 -12.36 7.44
CA ALA A 16 -48.37 -13.30 8.17
C ALA A 16 -47.11 -12.59 8.69
N SER A 17 -47.01 -12.48 10.02
CA SER A 17 -45.84 -11.99 10.76
C SER A 17 -44.83 -13.11 10.94
N ALA A 18 -43.79 -13.18 10.10
CA ALA A 18 -42.66 -14.07 10.31
C ALA A 18 -41.64 -13.42 11.26
N ARG A 19 -41.84 -13.60 12.57
CA ARG A 19 -40.78 -13.42 13.58
C ARG A 19 -39.92 -14.69 13.60
N GLY A 20 -38.60 -14.49 13.53
CA GLY A 20 -37.63 -15.58 13.48
C GLY A 20 -37.48 -16.34 14.80
N ILE A 21 -37.21 -17.63 14.66
CA ILE A 21 -36.53 -18.46 15.66
C ILE A 21 -35.49 -19.27 14.87
N ARG A 22 -34.21 -18.95 15.04
CA ARG A 22 -33.11 -19.82 14.57
C ARG A 22 -32.82 -20.83 15.68
N LEU A 23 -33.14 -22.09 15.43
CA LEU A 23 -32.73 -23.21 16.26
C LEU A 23 -31.24 -23.46 16.05
N PHE A 24 -30.47 -23.43 17.14
CA PHE A 24 -29.11 -23.94 17.20
C PHE A 24 -29.14 -25.46 16.92
N SER A 25 -28.33 -25.91 15.95
CA SER A 25 -28.02 -27.32 15.76
C SER A 25 -26.61 -27.57 16.30
N GLN A 26 -26.55 -28.35 17.39
CA GLN A 26 -25.35 -29.01 17.87
C GLN A 26 -25.31 -30.44 17.30
N SER A 27 -24.16 -30.84 16.79
CA SER A 27 -23.70 -32.23 16.64
C SER A 27 -22.17 -32.17 16.56
N ALA A 28 -21.44 -32.54 17.61
CA ALA A 28 -20.86 -33.88 17.85
C ALA A 28 -19.77 -34.22 16.80
N SER A 29 -18.54 -34.65 17.11
CA SER A 29 -18.04 -35.49 18.21
C SER A 29 -16.51 -35.69 18.11
N ARG A 30 -15.92 -36.27 19.16
CA ARG A 30 -14.62 -37.00 19.27
C ARG A 30 -13.35 -36.12 19.37
N GLY A 31 -12.37 -36.41 20.22
CA GLY A 31 -12.01 -37.63 20.94
C GLY A 31 -11.37 -37.35 22.30
N ALA A 32 -11.24 -38.42 23.04
CA ALA A 32 -10.87 -38.49 24.45
C ALA A 32 -9.40 -38.90 24.64
N GLU A 33 -9.02 -38.86 25.92
CA GLU A 33 -7.92 -39.58 26.60
C GLU A 33 -6.52 -38.95 26.63
N ASP A 34 -5.91 -39.19 27.81
CA ASP A 34 -4.53 -39.04 28.27
C ASP A 34 -4.04 -37.62 28.60
N GLY A 35 -3.49 -37.34 29.77
CA GLY A 35 -2.89 -38.18 30.80
C GLY A 35 -1.84 -37.31 31.50
N SER A 36 -1.77 -37.39 32.82
CA SER A 36 -0.93 -36.57 33.70
C SER A 36 0.58 -36.77 33.50
N ARG A 37 1.36 -35.70 33.76
CA ARG A 37 2.73 -35.62 34.38
C ARG A 37 3.53 -34.45 33.76
N THR A 38 3.91 -33.39 34.47
CA THR A 38 5.01 -33.17 35.47
C THR A 38 6.00 -32.13 34.92
N VAL A 39 6.12 -31.02 35.65
CA VAL A 39 7.29 -30.17 36.00
C VAL A 39 8.49 -30.03 35.02
N PRO A 40 9.00 -28.81 34.78
CA PRO A 40 10.14 -28.53 33.90
C PRO A 40 11.50 -28.79 34.57
N PRO A 41 12.57 -29.03 33.79
CA PRO A 41 13.93 -28.87 34.28
C PRO A 41 14.59 -27.56 33.84
N THR A 42 15.45 -27.15 34.75
CA THR A 42 16.25 -25.94 34.91
C THR A 42 17.59 -26.07 34.16
N THR A 43 18.09 -24.94 33.66
CA THR A 43 19.50 -24.54 33.45
C THR A 43 20.46 -25.47 32.70
N GLU A 44 21.00 -24.99 31.58
CA GLU A 44 22.43 -25.12 31.31
C GLU A 44 22.95 -24.01 30.39
N GLU A 45 24.25 -23.77 30.51
CA GLU A 45 24.97 -22.54 30.26
C GLU A 45 25.24 -22.16 28.79
N ALA A 46 25.58 -20.88 28.67
CA ALA A 46 26.33 -20.18 27.64
C ALA A 46 27.18 -21.01 26.65
N LEU A 47 27.10 -20.63 25.37
CA LEU A 47 28.24 -20.63 24.44
C LEU A 47 28.03 -19.56 23.37
N MET A 48 28.65 -18.39 23.56
CA MET A 48 28.90 -17.41 22.51
C MET A 48 30.02 -17.95 21.60
N PRO A 49 29.93 -17.83 20.26
CA PRO A 49 31.06 -18.15 19.40
C PRO A 49 32.15 -17.08 19.56
N ARG A 50 33.34 -17.56 19.95
CA ARG A 50 34.58 -16.79 20.07
C ARG A 50 34.98 -16.16 18.75
N SER A 51 35.38 -14.90 18.82
CA SER A 51 36.11 -14.15 17.80
C SER A 51 37.41 -14.88 17.38
N PRO A 52 37.72 -15.01 16.07
CA PRO A 52 39.05 -15.41 15.64
C PRO A 52 40.01 -14.20 15.65
N SER A 53 41.09 -14.34 16.40
CA SER A 53 42.23 -13.44 16.46
C SER A 53 43.13 -13.55 15.22
N LEU A 54 43.62 -12.38 14.78
CA LEU A 54 44.94 -12.07 14.20
C LEU A 54 45.61 -13.11 13.28
N ASN A 55 45.73 -12.75 12.01
CA ASN A 55 46.98 -12.75 11.23
C ASN A 55 46.77 -11.98 9.91
N PRO A 56 47.32 -10.76 9.74
CA PRO A 56 47.40 -10.15 8.42
C PRO A 56 48.58 -10.78 7.67
N ALA A 57 48.28 -11.61 6.67
CA ALA A 57 49.26 -12.02 5.68
C ALA A 57 49.76 -10.79 4.93
N ALA A 58 51.08 -10.61 4.95
CA ALA A 58 51.79 -9.57 4.24
C ALA A 58 51.57 -9.71 2.73
N ASN A 59 50.80 -8.79 2.14
CA ASN A 59 50.96 -8.41 0.76
C ASN A 59 51.99 -7.28 0.72
N THR A 60 53.18 -7.61 0.24
CA THR A 60 54.22 -6.66 -0.13
C THR A 60 53.73 -5.83 -1.32
N GLU A 61 53.04 -4.72 -1.05
CA GLU A 61 52.93 -3.64 -2.02
C GLU A 61 54.14 -2.72 -1.83
N SER A 62 55.06 -2.79 -2.79
CA SER A 62 56.14 -1.85 -2.94
C SER A 62 55.55 -0.44 -3.15
N LEU A 63 55.87 0.47 -2.22
CA LEU A 63 55.70 1.90 -2.43
C LEU A 63 56.61 2.34 -3.58
N GLN A 64 56.06 2.43 -4.78
CA GLN A 64 56.68 3.22 -5.85
C GLN A 64 56.55 4.70 -5.47
N VAL A 65 57.68 5.30 -5.12
CA VAL A 65 57.85 6.75 -5.03
C VAL A 65 57.67 7.32 -6.43
N GLN A 66 56.59 8.07 -6.66
CA GLN A 66 56.43 8.84 -7.90
C GLN A 66 57.33 10.08 -7.86
N PRO A 67 57.97 10.46 -8.97
CA PRO A 67 58.81 11.65 -9.03
C PRO A 67 57.98 12.92 -8.86
N ALA A 68 58.61 13.95 -8.30
CA ALA A 68 57.99 15.25 -8.02
C ALA A 68 57.57 15.95 -9.33
N ASP A 69 56.26 16.09 -9.54
CA ASP A 69 55.70 16.92 -10.61
C ASP A 69 55.71 18.40 -10.21
N SER A 70 56.14 19.23 -11.17
CA SER A 70 56.24 20.68 -11.08
C SER A 70 54.86 21.37 -11.00
N PRO A 71 54.80 22.60 -10.44
CA PRO A 71 53.56 23.18 -9.89
C PRO A 71 52.44 23.62 -10.87
N PRO A 72 52.59 23.79 -12.20
CA PRO A 72 51.47 24.33 -12.98
C PRO A 72 50.33 23.31 -13.26
N ASN A 73 50.54 22.00 -13.07
CA ASN A 73 49.57 20.98 -13.50
C ASN A 73 48.57 20.52 -12.42
N ARG A 74 48.57 21.12 -11.23
CA ARG A 74 47.65 20.72 -10.13
C ARG A 74 46.27 21.38 -10.24
N LEU A 75 46.21 22.60 -10.76
CA LEU A 75 44.95 23.36 -10.94
C LEU A 75 44.12 22.86 -12.14
N ALA A 76 44.77 22.41 -13.22
CA ALA A 76 44.10 21.87 -14.41
C ALA A 76 43.32 20.57 -14.11
N ARG A 77 43.84 19.71 -13.22
CA ARG A 77 43.16 18.46 -12.80
C ARG A 77 41.96 18.71 -11.88
N HIS A 78 41.95 19.79 -11.10
CA HIS A 78 40.81 20.13 -10.25
C HIS A 78 39.63 20.73 -11.05
N PHE A 79 39.90 21.51 -12.09
CA PHE A 79 38.87 21.99 -13.02
C PHE A 79 38.31 20.88 -13.92
N GLY A 80 39.14 19.94 -14.36
CA GLY A 80 38.69 18.78 -15.15
C GLY A 80 37.69 17.89 -14.40
N ASN A 81 37.89 17.70 -13.10
CA ASN A 81 37.00 16.88 -12.27
C ASN A 81 35.68 17.60 -11.90
N PHE A 82 35.61 18.94 -11.99
CA PHE A 82 34.38 19.69 -11.76
C PHE A 82 33.43 19.62 -12.98
N VAL A 83 34.00 19.61 -14.19
CA VAL A 83 33.25 19.50 -15.46
C VAL A 83 32.71 18.08 -15.70
N SER A 84 33.42 17.04 -15.25
CA SER A 84 32.95 15.64 -15.39
C SER A 84 31.82 15.28 -14.43
N THR A 85 31.66 16.01 -13.32
CA THR A 85 30.63 15.71 -12.31
C THR A 85 29.29 16.41 -12.61
N THR A 86 29.30 17.45 -13.45
CA THR A 86 28.11 18.20 -13.86
C THR A 86 27.41 17.66 -15.11
N GLN A 87 27.97 16.66 -15.80
CA GLN A 87 27.31 15.95 -16.91
C GLN A 87 26.84 14.52 -16.55
N ARG A 88 26.64 14.22 -15.26
CA ARG A 88 26.06 12.94 -14.82
C ARG A 88 24.61 13.07 -14.36
N GLN A 89 23.83 13.90 -15.05
CA GLN A 89 22.38 13.94 -14.91
C GLN A 89 21.70 13.69 -16.26
N ARG A 90 21.29 12.43 -16.43
CA ARG A 90 20.21 11.93 -17.30
C ARG A 90 20.23 12.37 -18.77
N ARG A 91 21.04 11.68 -19.56
CA ARG A 91 20.58 11.20 -20.88
C ARG A 91 20.44 9.69 -20.81
N ASN A 92 19.23 9.19 -21.04
CA ASN A 92 19.03 7.79 -21.43
C ASN A 92 19.66 7.63 -22.81
N GLU A 93 20.95 7.29 -22.86
CA GLU A 93 21.59 6.92 -24.11
C GLU A 93 21.21 5.48 -24.44
N LEU A 94 20.44 5.33 -25.52
CA LEU A 94 20.17 4.04 -26.12
C LEU A 94 21.46 3.59 -26.83
N SER A 95 22.30 2.80 -26.16
CA SER A 95 23.53 2.27 -26.77
C SER A 95 23.16 1.17 -27.78
N THR A 96 23.19 1.52 -29.06
CA THR A 96 23.12 0.53 -30.15
C THR A 96 24.51 -0.06 -30.36
N ASN A 97 24.76 -1.22 -29.77
CA ASN A 97 25.93 -2.01 -30.12
C ASN A 97 25.68 -2.66 -31.48
N PHE A 98 26.53 -2.37 -32.47
CA PHE A 98 26.51 -3.04 -33.76
C PHE A 98 27.28 -4.36 -33.65
N ALA A 99 26.61 -5.49 -33.90
CA ALA A 99 27.31 -6.75 -34.06
C ALA A 99 28.08 -6.75 -35.40
N SER A 100 29.16 -7.52 -35.50
CA SER A 100 30.00 -7.62 -36.71
C SER A 100 29.24 -8.09 -37.96
N ASP A 101 28.09 -8.71 -37.78
CA ASP A 101 27.16 -9.18 -38.82
C ASP A 101 26.17 -8.09 -39.28
N GLY A 102 26.36 -6.83 -38.86
CA GLY A 102 25.45 -5.73 -39.18
C GLY A 102 24.07 -5.83 -38.50
N SER A 103 23.83 -6.87 -37.70
CA SER A 103 22.62 -7.00 -36.90
C SER A 103 22.68 -6.05 -35.70
N VAL A 104 21.61 -5.26 -35.55
CA VAL A 104 21.42 -4.38 -34.40
C VAL A 104 21.07 -5.27 -33.21
N THR A 105 22.00 -5.43 -32.27
CA THR A 105 21.69 -6.05 -30.99
C THR A 105 21.15 -4.96 -30.07
N TYR A 106 19.83 -4.99 -29.86
CA TYR A 106 19.27 -4.25 -28.74
C TYR A 106 19.82 -4.90 -27.48
N ASN A 107 20.69 -4.19 -26.76
CA ASN A 107 20.91 -4.47 -25.35
C ASN A 107 19.54 -4.31 -24.69
N GLN A 108 18.78 -5.41 -24.63
CA GLN A 108 17.66 -5.45 -23.71
C GLN A 108 18.32 -5.24 -22.35
N PRO A 109 18.00 -4.14 -21.63
CA PRO A 109 18.44 -4.05 -20.24
C PRO A 109 18.04 -5.37 -19.61
N THR A 110 19.05 -6.15 -19.16
CA THR A 110 18.82 -7.41 -18.47
C THR A 110 17.68 -7.15 -17.51
N ALA A 111 16.57 -7.86 -17.67
CA ALA A 111 15.31 -7.55 -17.02
C ALA A 111 15.52 -7.56 -15.49
N GLU A 112 15.99 -6.44 -14.94
CA GLU A 112 15.88 -6.13 -13.54
C GLU A 112 14.39 -6.18 -13.32
N ALA A 113 13.93 -7.24 -12.62
CA ALA A 113 12.52 -7.56 -12.50
C ALA A 113 11.78 -6.29 -12.06
N VAL A 114 11.09 -5.65 -13.02
CA VAL A 114 10.32 -4.43 -12.79
C VAL A 114 9.20 -4.84 -11.85
N THR A 115 9.48 -4.72 -10.57
CA THR A 115 8.59 -5.19 -9.52
C THR A 115 7.56 -4.10 -9.36
N GLU A 116 6.29 -4.40 -9.67
CA GLU A 116 5.22 -3.43 -9.48
C GLU A 116 5.24 -2.90 -8.03
N PRO A 117 5.01 -1.60 -7.81
CA PRO A 117 4.97 -1.05 -6.46
C PRO A 117 3.75 -1.59 -5.69
N HIS A 118 3.78 -1.46 -4.37
CA HIS A 118 2.57 -1.69 -3.58
C HIS A 118 1.55 -0.59 -3.88
N HIS A 119 0.26 -0.87 -3.72
CA HIS A 119 -0.77 0.13 -3.98
C HIS A 119 -1.50 0.56 -2.71
N PHE A 120 -1.68 1.85 -2.56
CA PHE A 120 -2.50 2.49 -1.54
C PHE A 120 -3.77 3.03 -2.21
N HIS A 121 -4.82 2.21 -2.24
CA HIS A 121 -6.09 2.57 -2.87
C HIS A 121 -6.95 3.38 -1.90
N ILE A 122 -7.38 4.55 -2.36
CA ILE A 122 -8.27 5.46 -1.62
C ILE A 122 -9.54 5.63 -2.45
N ILE A 123 -10.65 5.08 -1.95
CA ILE A 123 -11.96 5.25 -2.57
C ILE A 123 -12.78 6.20 -1.70
N ALA A 124 -12.94 7.44 -2.18
CA ALA A 124 -13.69 8.49 -1.52
C ALA A 124 -15.06 8.66 -2.19
N SER A 125 -16.08 8.04 -1.61
CA SER A 125 -17.48 8.25 -2.02
C SER A 125 -18.10 9.44 -1.27
N ARG A 126 -19.29 9.89 -1.69
CA ARG A 126 -20.04 10.95 -0.99
C ARG A 126 -20.39 10.58 0.47
N HIS A 127 -20.50 9.30 0.79
CA HIS A 127 -21.07 8.83 2.06
C HIS A 127 -20.11 8.03 2.93
N ASN A 128 -18.96 7.63 2.40
CA ASN A 128 -17.97 6.82 3.10
C ASN A 128 -16.61 6.85 2.39
N THR A 129 -15.56 6.53 3.13
CA THR A 129 -14.19 6.38 2.62
C THR A 129 -13.71 4.96 2.88
N HIS A 130 -13.09 4.35 1.87
CA HIS A 130 -12.45 3.05 1.97
C HIS A 130 -10.97 3.19 1.62
N ILE A 131 -10.12 2.61 2.45
CA ILE A 131 -8.68 2.56 2.25
C ILE A 131 -8.27 1.10 2.17
N THR A 132 -7.58 0.74 1.10
CA THR A 132 -7.09 -0.61 0.88
C THR A 132 -5.64 -0.57 0.47
N VAL A 133 -4.81 -1.28 1.22
CA VAL A 133 -3.38 -1.47 0.91
C VAL A 133 -3.21 -2.84 0.30
N THR A 134 -2.59 -2.91 -0.87
CA THR A 134 -2.41 -4.16 -1.60
C THR A 134 -0.94 -4.42 -1.92
N ASN A 135 -0.62 -5.70 -2.05
CA ASN A 135 0.65 -6.16 -2.62
C ASN A 135 0.76 -5.79 -4.11
N PRO A 136 1.97 -5.90 -4.70
CA PRO A 136 2.18 -5.77 -6.15
C PRO A 136 1.28 -6.69 -6.97
N LYS A 137 1.03 -7.91 -6.47
CA LYS A 137 0.10 -8.88 -7.06
C LYS A 137 -1.39 -8.50 -6.90
N ARG A 138 -1.70 -7.27 -6.46
CA ARG A 138 -3.06 -6.75 -6.17
C ARG A 138 -3.87 -7.52 -5.13
N ASN A 139 -3.21 -8.33 -4.29
CA ASN A 139 -3.85 -8.98 -3.15
C ASN A 139 -3.96 -7.99 -1.97
N PRO A 140 -5.14 -7.84 -1.34
CA PRO A 140 -5.34 -6.91 -0.24
C PRO A 140 -4.67 -7.41 1.05
N ILE A 141 -3.88 -6.53 1.69
CA ILE A 141 -3.21 -6.79 2.98
C ILE A 141 -4.06 -6.20 4.11
N ILE A 142 -4.50 -4.96 3.93
CA ILE A 142 -5.37 -4.22 4.85
C ILE A 142 -6.48 -3.60 4.03
N SER A 143 -7.72 -3.79 4.45
CA SER A 143 -8.88 -3.13 3.87
C SER A 143 -9.79 -2.66 5.00
N LEU A 144 -9.94 -1.34 5.12
CA LEU A 144 -10.68 -0.71 6.20
C LEU A 144 -11.52 0.45 5.66
N SER A 145 -12.57 0.79 6.40
CA SER A 145 -13.49 1.89 6.10
C SER A 145 -13.82 2.66 7.36
N CYS A 146 -14.43 3.86 7.24
CA CYS A 146 -14.80 4.65 8.41
C CYS A 146 -15.73 3.87 9.37
N GLY A 147 -16.52 2.92 8.85
CA GLY A 147 -17.36 2.06 9.67
C GLY A 147 -16.59 1.13 10.62
N ASN A 148 -15.35 0.77 10.30
CA ASN A 148 -14.51 -0.10 11.13
C ASN A 148 -14.01 0.62 12.40
N LEU A 149 -13.88 1.94 12.37
CA LEU A 149 -13.53 2.76 13.54
C LEU A 149 -14.73 3.00 14.47
N GLY A 150 -15.92 2.53 14.09
CA GLY A 150 -17.14 2.69 14.89
C GLY A 150 -18.06 3.82 14.43
N PHE A 151 -17.67 4.63 13.43
CA PHE A 151 -18.56 5.65 12.88
C PHE A 151 -19.82 5.03 12.26
N ARG A 152 -20.99 5.51 12.68
CA ARG A 152 -22.31 4.99 12.24
C ARG A 152 -23.03 6.00 11.33
N HIS A 153 -23.80 5.48 10.38
CA HIS A 153 -24.66 6.25 9.48
C HIS A 153 -23.97 7.48 8.87
N SER A 154 -24.52 8.69 9.10
CA SER A 154 -24.04 9.95 8.56
C SER A 154 -22.62 10.28 9.00
N ALA A 155 -22.18 9.84 10.18
CA ALA A 155 -20.87 10.15 10.73
C ALA A 155 -19.71 9.71 9.83
N ARG A 156 -19.93 8.70 8.97
CA ARG A 156 -18.92 8.14 8.04
C ARG A 156 -18.54 9.05 6.88
N LYS A 157 -19.37 10.05 6.57
CA LYS A 157 -19.18 10.92 5.39
C LYS A 157 -18.25 12.09 5.66
N HIS A 158 -17.96 12.38 6.93
CA HIS A 158 -17.27 13.59 7.34
C HIS A 158 -15.77 13.51 7.11
N TYR A 159 -15.14 14.66 6.90
CA TYR A 159 -13.70 14.79 6.70
C TYR A 159 -12.89 14.17 7.85
N ASP A 160 -13.25 14.52 9.09
CA ASP A 160 -12.56 14.05 10.30
C ASP A 160 -12.57 12.51 10.41
N SER A 161 -13.74 11.89 10.17
CA SER A 161 -13.85 10.41 10.18
C SER A 161 -12.92 9.72 9.18
N ALA A 162 -12.67 10.34 8.03
CA ALA A 162 -11.78 9.81 7.01
C ALA A 162 -10.30 10.08 7.33
N TYR A 163 -9.99 11.21 7.98
CA TYR A 163 -8.65 11.51 8.48
C TYR A 163 -8.24 10.49 9.55
N GLN A 164 -9.10 10.25 10.54
CA GLN A 164 -8.87 9.25 11.58
C GLN A 164 -8.73 7.83 11.01
N LEU A 165 -9.53 7.48 9.99
CA LEU A 165 -9.36 6.21 9.26
C LEU A 165 -7.97 6.10 8.63
N ALA A 166 -7.49 7.16 7.99
CA ALA A 166 -6.16 7.17 7.37
C ALA A 166 -5.06 6.94 8.40
N THR A 167 -5.09 7.69 9.51
CA THR A 167 -4.16 7.53 10.64
C THR A 167 -4.20 6.11 11.18
N PHE A 168 -5.40 5.57 11.42
CA PHE A 168 -5.57 4.21 11.92
C PHE A 168 -5.02 3.15 10.96
N VAL A 169 -5.21 3.30 9.65
CA VAL A 169 -4.63 2.40 8.64
C VAL A 169 -3.10 2.46 8.66
N MET A 170 -2.53 3.67 8.70
CA MET A 170 -1.07 3.86 8.72
C MET A 170 -0.44 3.30 10.00
N GLN A 171 -1.09 3.51 11.15
CA GLN A 171 -0.70 2.89 12.41
C GLN A 171 -0.77 1.35 12.32
N ARG A 172 -1.87 0.81 11.79
CA ARG A 172 -2.03 -0.65 11.61
C ARG A 172 -0.97 -1.24 10.68
N MET A 173 -0.54 -0.50 9.67
CA MET A 173 0.57 -0.89 8.78
C MET A 173 1.90 -0.93 9.53
N GLN A 174 2.15 0.04 10.42
CA GLN A 174 3.33 0.08 11.27
C GLN A 174 3.34 -1.11 12.25
N ASP A 175 2.23 -1.35 12.95
CA ASP A 175 2.11 -2.45 13.92
C ASP A 175 2.32 -3.82 13.30
N ARG A 176 1.88 -4.00 12.05
CA ARG A 176 2.04 -5.25 11.29
C ARG A 176 3.40 -5.38 10.60
N GLY A 177 4.29 -4.39 10.74
CA GLY A 177 5.61 -4.39 10.08
C GLY A 177 5.56 -4.27 8.56
N ILE A 178 4.41 -3.91 7.98
CA ILE A 178 4.22 -3.81 6.52
C ILE A 178 5.07 -2.65 5.97
N ASN A 179 5.27 -1.60 6.77
CA ASN A 179 6.07 -0.45 6.35
C ASN A 179 7.48 -0.86 5.92
N SER A 180 8.13 -1.81 6.60
CA SER A 180 9.48 -2.27 6.24
C SER A 180 9.51 -3.11 4.96
N GLN A 181 8.39 -3.76 4.62
CA GLN A 181 8.27 -4.60 3.42
C GLN A 181 8.02 -3.77 2.16
N ILE A 182 7.34 -2.64 2.30
CA ILE A 182 7.07 -1.71 1.20
C ILE A 182 8.35 -0.94 0.87
N LYS A 183 8.94 -1.23 -0.29
CA LYS A 183 10.02 -0.43 -0.89
C LYS A 183 9.46 0.77 -1.64
N GLU A 184 8.49 0.51 -2.50
CA GLU A 184 7.82 1.51 -3.35
C GLU A 184 6.30 1.41 -3.20
N LEU A 185 5.65 2.58 -3.20
CA LEU A 185 4.22 2.74 -3.02
C LEU A 185 3.63 3.63 -4.13
N GLU A 186 2.54 3.18 -4.72
CA GLU A 186 1.69 3.97 -5.62
C GLU A 186 0.38 4.33 -4.90
N VAL A 187 0.06 5.62 -4.84
CA VAL A 187 -1.21 6.10 -4.28
C VAL A 187 -2.24 6.20 -5.41
N VAL A 188 -3.34 5.48 -5.28
CA VAL A 188 -4.41 5.43 -6.27
C VAL A 188 -5.68 6.06 -5.69
N LEU A 189 -6.07 7.22 -6.22
CA LEU A 189 -7.25 7.96 -5.80
C LEU A 189 -8.46 7.57 -6.66
N ARG A 190 -9.62 7.42 -6.06
CA ARG A 190 -10.88 7.16 -6.78
C ARG A 190 -12.03 7.92 -6.14
N GLY A 191 -12.72 8.72 -6.94
CA GLY A 191 -13.83 9.56 -6.50
C GLY A 191 -13.37 10.89 -5.90
N PHE A 192 -14.34 11.74 -5.61
CA PHE A 192 -14.13 13.13 -5.16
C PHE A 192 -14.86 13.44 -3.84
N GLY A 193 -15.08 12.41 -3.00
CA GLY A 193 -15.65 12.62 -1.66
C GLY A 193 -14.68 13.33 -0.71
N ALA A 194 -15.21 13.83 0.42
CA ALA A 194 -14.42 14.56 1.43
C ALA A 194 -13.21 13.76 1.97
N GLY A 195 -13.30 12.42 1.96
CA GLY A 195 -12.21 11.57 2.38
C GLY A 195 -10.96 11.61 1.51
N ARG A 196 -11.07 12.04 0.24
CA ARG A 196 -9.90 12.14 -0.65
C ARG A 196 -8.89 13.14 -0.09
N GLU A 197 -9.34 14.35 0.20
CA GLU A 197 -8.50 15.40 0.78
C GLU A 197 -8.04 15.01 2.18
N ALA A 198 -8.91 14.42 2.99
CA ALA A 198 -8.57 13.99 4.35
C ALA A 198 -7.39 13.01 4.36
N VAL A 199 -7.44 11.98 3.52
CA VAL A 199 -6.38 10.97 3.44
C VAL A 199 -5.11 11.56 2.81
N THR A 200 -5.24 12.40 1.78
CA THR A 200 -4.08 13.09 1.19
C THR A 200 -3.38 13.98 2.22
N LYS A 201 -4.12 14.72 3.06
CA LYS A 201 -3.52 15.52 4.13
C LYS A 201 -2.89 14.65 5.22
N ALA A 202 -3.50 13.53 5.58
CA ALA A 202 -2.91 12.59 6.54
C ALA A 202 -1.58 12.00 6.02
N LEU A 203 -1.53 11.64 4.73
CA LEU A 203 -0.31 11.15 4.06
C LEU A 203 0.79 12.21 3.97
N LEU A 204 0.42 13.48 3.74
CA LEU A 204 1.37 14.60 3.68
C LEU A 204 1.80 15.10 5.06
N GLY A 205 0.99 14.86 6.09
CA GLY A 205 1.23 15.27 7.47
C GLY A 205 2.20 14.34 8.21
N LEU A 206 2.14 14.40 9.55
CA LEU A 206 3.03 13.63 10.44
C LEU A 206 2.74 12.13 10.39
N GLU A 207 1.47 11.76 10.29
CA GLU A 207 1.00 10.36 10.29
C GLU A 207 1.60 9.57 9.12
N GLY A 208 1.75 10.22 7.97
CA GLY A 208 2.29 9.64 6.75
C GLY A 208 3.82 9.70 6.63
N LYS A 209 4.57 10.21 7.62
CA LYS A 209 6.03 10.43 7.52
C LYS A 209 6.80 9.18 7.05
N ASN A 210 6.42 8.01 7.55
CA ASN A 210 7.06 6.72 7.24
C ASN A 210 6.69 6.17 5.85
N LEU A 211 5.62 6.66 5.24
CA LEU A 211 5.16 6.24 3.91
C LEU A 211 5.51 7.27 2.84
N ARG A 212 5.57 8.56 3.19
CA ARG A 212 5.75 9.69 2.27
C ARG A 212 6.98 9.54 1.38
N HIS A 213 8.10 9.06 1.93
CA HIS A 213 9.35 8.88 1.18
C HIS A 213 9.31 7.67 0.23
N LYS A 214 8.34 6.76 0.38
CA LYS A 214 8.16 5.56 -0.44
C LYS A 214 7.20 5.78 -1.60
N ILE A 215 6.49 6.91 -1.63
CA ILE A 215 5.51 7.21 -2.67
C ILE A 215 6.27 7.56 -3.96
N VAL A 216 6.16 6.70 -4.96
CA VAL A 216 6.80 6.88 -6.28
C VAL A 216 5.82 7.53 -7.26
N LYS A 217 4.53 7.17 -7.17
CA LYS A 217 3.51 7.61 -8.13
C LYS A 217 2.19 7.91 -7.43
N VAL A 218 1.51 8.95 -7.91
CA VAL A 218 0.14 9.28 -7.53
C VAL A 218 -0.72 9.23 -8.80
N ALA A 219 -1.74 8.39 -8.81
CA ALA A 219 -2.63 8.19 -9.94
C ALA A 219 -4.10 8.40 -9.54
N ASP A 220 -4.92 8.93 -10.45
CA ASP A 220 -6.37 8.98 -10.29
C ASP A 220 -7.02 7.91 -11.18
N ALA A 221 -7.79 7.01 -10.56
CA ALA A 221 -8.53 5.93 -11.21
C ALA A 221 -10.05 6.14 -11.08
N THR A 222 -10.50 7.40 -11.07
CA THR A 222 -11.93 7.73 -11.07
C THR A 222 -12.59 7.26 -12.37
N ARG A 223 -13.59 6.38 -12.22
CA ARG A 223 -14.24 5.72 -13.36
C ARG A 223 -15.24 6.64 -14.03
N LEU A 224 -15.10 6.82 -15.34
CA LEU A 224 -16.06 7.49 -16.23
C LEU A 224 -16.64 6.46 -17.22
N LYS A 225 -17.87 6.68 -17.68
CA LYS A 225 -18.53 5.83 -18.69
C LYS A 225 -18.72 6.61 -19.98
N PHE A 226 -18.46 5.96 -21.12
CA PHE A 226 -18.80 6.48 -22.45
C PHE A 226 -20.19 5.97 -22.85
N GLY A 227 -21.22 6.80 -22.66
CA GLY A 227 -22.63 6.39 -22.83
C GLY A 227 -23.10 5.43 -21.73
N GLY A 228 -22.72 4.15 -21.81
CA GLY A 228 -22.95 3.12 -20.79
C GLY A 228 -24.42 2.93 -20.38
N THR A 229 -24.64 2.34 -19.20
CA THR A 229 -25.98 2.14 -18.64
C THR A 229 -26.64 3.46 -18.27
N ARG A 230 -27.97 3.59 -18.43
CA ARG A 230 -28.72 4.80 -18.07
C ARG A 230 -28.56 5.11 -16.57
N SER A 231 -28.22 6.35 -16.23
CA SER A 231 -28.17 6.82 -14.83
C SER A 231 -29.57 6.89 -14.20
N PRO A 232 -29.71 6.75 -12.86
CA PRO A 232 -30.99 6.91 -12.18
C PRO A 232 -31.64 8.27 -12.48
N LYS A 233 -32.98 8.30 -12.49
CA LYS A 233 -33.75 9.54 -12.69
C LYS A 233 -33.35 10.60 -11.65
N PRO A 234 -33.23 11.89 -12.02
CA PRO A 234 -32.98 12.96 -11.06
C PRO A 234 -34.00 12.95 -9.92
N ARG A 235 -33.51 13.16 -8.69
CA ARG A 235 -34.35 13.21 -7.49
C ARG A 235 -35.09 14.55 -7.44
N ARG A 236 -36.35 14.52 -6.97
CA ARG A 236 -37.11 15.71 -6.60
C ARG A 236 -36.75 16.05 -5.15
N LEU A 237 -36.10 17.20 -4.92
CA LEU A 237 -35.65 17.63 -3.59
C LEU A 237 -36.39 18.87 -3.07
N GLY A 238 -37.15 19.54 -3.93
CA GLY A 238 -38.00 20.67 -3.58
C GLY A 238 -39.33 20.24 -3.01
#